data_AF-A0A8I1IX49-F1
#
_entry.id   AF-A0A8I1IX49-F1
#
_cell.length_a   1.000
_cell.length_b   1.000
_cell.length_c   1.000
_cell.angle_alpha   90.00
_cell.angle_beta   90.00
_cell.angle_gamma   90.00
#
_symmetry.space_group_name_H-M   'P 1'
#
loop_
_entity.id
_entity.type
_entity.pdbx_description
1 polymer ?
#
loop_
_entity_poly.entity_id
_entity_poly.type
_entity_poly.pdbx_seq_one_letter_code
_entity_poly.pdbx_strand_id
1 'polypeptide(L)' 'ALKRVFYQAAFTSLGRPDSRAFYDRKRAEGKRHHQAVIALARRRVNVLWAILHKRQPFRENFKMAA' A
#
# COMPACT_ATOMS: atom_id res chain seq x y z
N ALA A 1 -16.67 -4.42 8.41
CA ALA A 1 -15.59 -5.43 8.51
C ALA A 1 -14.39 -5.12 7.60
N LEU A 2 -14.58 -5.01 6.28
CA LEU A 2 -13.49 -4.97 5.29
C LEU A 2 -12.49 -3.80 5.44
N LYS A 3 -12.98 -2.60 5.79
CA LYS A 3 -12.12 -1.43 6.07
C LYS A 3 -11.10 -1.68 7.17
N ARG A 4 -11.51 -2.38 8.25
CA ARG A 4 -10.64 -2.68 9.40
C ARG A 4 -9.57 -3.70 9.01
N VAL A 5 -9.95 -4.71 8.23
CA VAL A 5 -9.02 -5.73 7.71
C VAL A 5 -7.93 -5.09 6.85
N PHE A 6 -8.29 -4.22 5.90
CA PHE A 6 -7.29 -3.53 5.07
C PHE A 6 -6.43 -2.55 5.84
N TYR A 7 -6.97 -1.91 6.88
CA TYR A 7 -6.18 -1.07 7.77
C TYR A 7 -5.12 -1.90 8.52
N GLN A 8 -5.51 -3.04 9.10
CA GLN A 8 -4.59 -3.96 9.78
C GLN A 8 -3.55 -4.54 8.82
N ALA A 9 -3.95 -4.96 7.62
CA ALA A 9 -3.04 -5.46 6.59
C ALA A 9 -2.05 -4.39 6.10
N ALA A 10 -2.47 -3.12 6.02
CA ALA A 10 -1.57 -2.02 5.72
C ALA A 10 -0.58 -1.78 6.86
N PHE A 11 -1.04 -1.85 8.10
CA PHE A 11 -0.20 -1.68 9.28
C PHE A 11 0.88 -2.77 9.39
N THR A 12 0.51 -4.05 9.25
CA THR A 12 1.50 -5.16 9.27
C THR A 12 2.50 -5.05 8.12
N SER A 13 2.10 -4.48 6.98
CA SER A 13 3.00 -4.30 5.84
C SER A 13 4.07 -3.23 6.03
N LEU A 14 4.00 -2.40 7.08
CA LEU A 14 5.04 -1.42 7.40
C LEU A 14 6.41 -2.06 7.69
N GLY A 15 6.46 -3.37 7.94
CA GLY A 15 7.72 -4.12 8.02
C GLY A 15 8.43 -4.31 6.67
N ARG A 16 7.76 -4.10 5.53
CA ARG A 16 8.40 -4.19 4.20
C ARG A 16 8.94 -2.82 3.75
N PRO A 17 10.17 -2.75 3.20
CA PRO A 17 10.83 -1.49 2.86
C PRO A 17 10.02 -0.63 1.88
N ASP A 18 9.42 -1.21 0.84
CA ASP A 18 8.59 -0.48 -0.14
C ASP A 18 7.32 0.16 0.43
N SER A 19 6.72 -0.53 1.40
CA SER A 19 5.52 -0.04 2.08
C SER A 19 5.90 1.04 3.10
N ARG A 20 7.03 0.85 3.78
CA ARG A 20 7.61 1.83 4.70
C ARG A 20 8.01 3.12 3.99
N ALA A 21 8.74 3.05 2.88
CA ALA A 21 9.13 4.20 2.08
C ALA A 21 7.93 5.01 1.56
N PHE A 22 6.83 4.35 1.19
CA PHE A 22 5.59 5.05 0.84
C PHE A 22 4.94 5.71 2.06
N TYR A 23 4.86 5.00 3.18
CA TYR A 23 4.32 5.54 4.43
C TYR A 23 5.11 6.76 4.91
N ASP A 24 6.45 6.69 4.91
CA ASP A 24 7.33 7.77 5.34
C ASP A 24 7.21 8.99 4.42
N ARG A 25 7.12 8.79 3.09
CA ARG A 25 6.78 9.88 2.17
C ARG A 25 5.44 10.54 2.51
N LYS A 26 4.41 9.74 2.85
CA LYS A 26 3.12 10.30 3.28
C LYS A 26 3.20 11.05 4.61
N ARG A 27 4.08 10.62 5.52
CA ARG A 27 4.37 11.36 6.77
C ARG A 27 5.13 12.67 6.50
N ALA A 28 6.09 12.66 5.56
CA ALA A 28 6.82 13.85 5.13
C ALA A 28 5.91 14.88 4.42
N GLU A 29 4.88 14.42 3.70
CA GLU A 29 3.80 15.27 3.14
C GLU A 29 2.90 15.92 4.23
N GLY A 30 3.21 15.77 5.52
CA GLY A 30 2.46 16.34 6.64
C GLY A 30 1.22 15.54 7.05
N LYS A 31 0.97 14.36 6.46
CA LYS A 31 -0.22 13.57 6.79
C LYS A 31 -0.08 12.90 8.16
N ARG A 32 -1.18 12.87 8.91
CA ARG A 32 -1.24 12.17 10.21
C ARG A 32 -1.05 10.66 10.01
N HIS A 33 -0.60 9.96 11.06
CA HIS A 33 -0.38 8.50 11.03
C HIS A 33 -1.56 7.74 10.40
N HIS A 34 -2.78 7.97 10.89
CA HIS A 34 -3.98 7.29 10.36
C HIS A 34 -4.20 7.57 8.87
N GLN A 35 -3.97 8.80 8.40
CA GLN A 35 -4.11 9.16 7.00
C GLN A 35 -3.05 8.47 6.13
N ALA A 36 -1.82 8.37 6.62
CA ALA A 36 -0.74 7.67 5.94
C ALA A 36 -1.01 6.15 5.83
N VAL A 37 -1.50 5.52 6.91
CA VAL A 37 -1.88 4.10 6.90
C VAL A 37 -3.08 3.85 5.96
N ILE A 38 -4.09 4.73 5.96
CA ILE A 38 -5.23 4.63 5.04
C ILE A 38 -4.78 4.80 3.58
N ALA A 39 -3.85 5.73 3.30
CA ALA A 39 -3.29 5.90 1.96
C ALA A 39 -2.51 4.64 1.52
N LEU A 40 -1.76 4.01 2.42
CA LEU A 40 -1.08 2.74 2.16
C LEU A 40 -2.08 1.61 1.91
N ALA A 41 -3.16 1.51 2.70
CA ALA A 41 -4.22 0.53 2.50
C ALA A 41 -4.86 0.67 1.11
N ARG A 42 -5.17 1.91 0.68
CA ARG A 42 -5.69 2.20 -0.67
C ARG A 42 -4.72 1.76 -1.77
N ARG A 43 -3.43 2.05 -1.62
CA ARG A 43 -2.40 1.59 -2.56
C ARG A 43 -2.40 0.07 -2.71
N ARG A 44 -2.53 -0.68 -1.61
CA ARG A 44 -2.56 -2.16 -1.62
C ARG A 44 -3.84 -2.70 -2.26
N VAL A 45 -4.99 -2.08 -2.01
CA VAL A 45 -6.25 -2.45 -2.67
C VAL A 45 -6.14 -2.25 -4.18
N ASN A 46 -5.52 -1.17 -4.64
CA ASN A 46 -5.31 -0.94 -6.08
C ASN A 46 -4.42 -2.02 -6.71
N VAL A 47 -3.38 -2.49 -6.00
CA VAL A 47 -2.55 -3.61 -6.45
C VAL A 47 -3.36 -4.90 -6.55
N LEU A 48 -4.15 -5.22 -5.52
CA LEU A 48 -5.02 -6.39 -5.52
C LEU A 48 -6.01 -6.34 -6.70
N TRP A 49 -6.64 -5.19 -6.90
CA TRP A 49 -7.55 -4.97 -8.03
C TRP A 49 -6.84 -5.18 -9.37
N ALA A 50 -5.62 -4.64 -9.55
CA ALA A 50 -4.84 -4.82 -10.77
C ALA A 50 -4.47 -6.29 -11.03
N ILE A 51 -4.12 -7.06 -10.00
CA ILE A 51 -3.83 -8.51 -10.10
C ILE A 51 -5.08 -9.26 -10.56
N LEU A 52 -6.22 -9.01 -9.92
CA LEU A 52 -7.48 -9.67 -10.24
C LEU A 52 -7.95 -9.31 -11.66
N HIS A 53 -7.81 -8.04 -12.04
CA HIS A 53 -8.25 -7.54 -13.33
C HIS A 53 -7.37 -8.02 -14.49
N LYS A 54 -6.04 -7.93 -14.33
CA LYS A 54 -5.07 -8.33 -15.38
C LYS A 54 -4.76 -9.83 -15.35
N ARG A 55 -5.16 -10.53 -14.29
CA ARG A 55 -4.82 -11.95 -14.02
C ARG A 55 -3.30 -12.20 -14.07
N GLN A 56 -2.53 -11.18 -13.67
CA GLN A 56 -1.06 -11.21 -13.65
C GLN A 56 -0.56 -11.14 -12.20
N PRO A 57 0.46 -11.94 -11.83
CA PRO A 57 0.99 -11.92 -10.47
C PRO A 57 1.64 -10.57 -10.15
N PHE A 58 1.61 -10.20 -8.88
CA PHE A 58 2.31 -9.01 -8.38
C PHE A 58 3.82 -9.12 -8.65
N ARG A 59 4.40 -8.03 -9.16
CA ARG A 59 5.85 -7.87 -9.31
C ARG A 59 6.30 -6.66 -8.48
N GLU A 60 7.24 -6.87 -7.57
CA GLU A 60 7.70 -5.86 -6.59
C GLU A 60 8.26 -4.60 -7.29
N ASN A 61 8.98 -4.79 -8.40
CA ASN A 61 9.63 -3.71 -9.16
C ASN A 61 8.84 -3.21 -10.39
N PHE A 62 7.50 -3.33 -10.42
CA PHE A 62 6.72 -2.95 -11.61
C PHE A 62 6.93 -1.50 -12.08
N LYS A 63 7.39 -0.60 -11.20
CA LYS A 63 7.70 0.81 -11.54
C LYS A 63 9.05 1.04 -12.24
N MET A 64 9.96 0.07 -12.24
CA MET A 64 11.27 0.18 -12.92
C MET A 64 11.23 -0.33 -14.36
N ALA A 65 10.07 -0.77 -14.85
CA ALA A 65 9.90 -1.36 -16.18
C ALA A 65 9.26 -0.39 -17.19
N ALA A 66 9.32 0.93 -16.95
CA ALA A 66 8.81 1.96 -17.85
C ALA A 66 9.81 3.10 -17.96
#